data_AF-A0A8S0WPC5-F1
#
_entry.id   AF-A0A8S0WPC5-F1
#
_cell.length_a   1.000
_cell.length_b   1.000
_cell.length_c   1.000
_cell.angle_alpha   90.00
_cell.angle_beta   90.00
_cell.angle_gamma   90.00
#
_symmetry.space_group_name_H-M   'P 1'
#
loop_
_entity.id
_entity.type
_entity.pdbx_description
1 polymer ?
#
loop_
_entity_poly.entity_id
_entity_poly.type
_entity_poly.pdbx_seq_one_letter_code
_entity_poly.pdbx_strand_id
1 'polypeptide(L)'
;MNISWLIEGKNCVMSKASALVWRPLTHHIHGEAHKYVTELKVRIGRRKTDNSIDTLRSRAAHSVLDSWSSTFQDPTYRGSEFLEQWPDGRLLQPSYLNGGPWLSTFGHSITEFARVCQCITGHAPIGAYYRRFKINEPHGCTCGAALQSRQHVLFRCRNRYSVHYPRFLGDIASFMKYNPTVFGFNQDPSGVG
;
A
#
# COMPACT_ATOMS: atom_id res chain seq x y z
N MET A 1 44.82 -38.55 10.52
CA MET A 1 45.33 -37.17 10.34
C MET A 1 44.21 -36.22 10.69
N ASN A 2 44.31 -35.56 11.85
CA ASN A 2 43.30 -34.64 12.35
C ASN A 2 44.08 -33.44 12.93
N ILE A 3 43.87 -32.25 12.38
CA ILE A 3 44.61 -31.04 12.75
C ILE A 3 43.80 -30.30 13.81
N SER A 4 44.42 -30.19 14.98
CA SER A 4 44.08 -29.38 16.13
C SER A 4 44.05 -27.89 15.82
N TRP A 5 43.06 -27.17 16.36
CA TRP A 5 43.21 -25.75 16.69
C TRP A 5 43.01 -25.55 18.19
N LEU A 6 44.05 -24.98 18.79
CA LEU A 6 44.11 -24.51 20.17
C LEU A 6 43.03 -23.46 20.42
N ILE A 7 42.29 -23.63 21.52
CA ILE A 7 41.66 -22.52 22.24
C ILE A 7 42.31 -22.52 23.61
N GLU A 8 43.20 -21.54 23.85
CA GLU A 8 43.88 -21.38 25.13
C GLU A 8 43.67 -19.95 25.65
N GLY A 9 42.92 -19.86 26.75
CA GLY A 9 42.88 -18.79 27.76
C GLY A 9 42.37 -17.41 27.29
N LYS A 10 41.43 -16.77 27.98
CA LYS A 10 41.49 -16.51 29.42
C LYS A 10 40.09 -16.22 29.99
N ASN A 11 39.81 -16.94 31.08
CA ASN A 11 39.06 -16.52 32.27
C ASN A 11 37.64 -15.96 32.06
N CYS A 12 36.64 -16.84 32.07
CA CYS A 12 35.35 -16.49 32.65
C CYS A 12 35.00 -17.52 33.73
N VAL A 13 35.08 -17.08 34.98
CA VAL A 13 34.70 -17.85 36.16
C VAL A 13 33.20 -18.16 36.05
N MET A 14 32.86 -19.44 35.93
CA MET A 14 31.49 -19.93 36.05
C MET A 14 31.02 -19.71 37.49
N SER A 15 30.28 -18.63 37.72
CA SER A 15 29.61 -18.35 38.98
C SER A 15 28.11 -18.25 38.75
N LYS A 16 27.41 -19.27 39.25
CA LYS A 16 25.97 -19.39 39.58
C LYS A 16 24.95 -18.98 38.51
N ALA A 17 24.16 -19.98 38.13
CA ALA A 17 22.91 -19.88 37.38
C ALA A 17 22.09 -18.66 37.82
N SER A 18 22.01 -17.67 36.93
CA SER A 18 21.05 -16.57 37.02
C SER A 18 20.19 -16.63 35.77
N ALA A 19 18.88 -16.53 35.97
CA ALA A 19 17.83 -16.73 34.99
C ALA A 19 18.16 -16.13 33.61
N LEU A 20 17.95 -16.93 32.56
CA LEU A 20 17.86 -16.45 31.17
C LEU A 20 16.69 -15.46 31.07
N VAL A 21 16.97 -14.19 31.36
CA VAL A 21 16.12 -13.09 30.95
C VAL A 21 16.38 -12.90 29.46
N TRP A 22 15.44 -13.37 28.64
CA TRP A 22 15.36 -12.97 27.24
C TRP A 22 15.17 -11.45 27.19
N ARG A 23 16.28 -10.71 27.07
CA ARG A 23 16.22 -9.27 26.75
C ARG A 23 16.03 -9.15 25.24
N PRO A 24 15.10 -8.31 24.76
CA PRO A 24 15.01 -8.00 23.33
C PRO A 24 16.38 -7.46 22.87
N LEU A 25 16.96 -8.06 21.83
CA LEU A 25 18.15 -7.51 21.18
C LEU A 25 17.84 -6.05 20.82
N THR A 26 18.58 -5.13 21.43
CA THR A 26 18.38 -3.70 21.26
C THR A 26 18.64 -3.34 19.79
N HIS A 27 17.73 -2.57 19.20
CA HIS A 27 17.73 -2.10 17.80
C HIS A 27 19.10 -1.57 17.31
N HIS A 28 19.93 -1.07 18.23
CA HIS A 28 21.28 -0.59 17.97
C HIS A 28 22.25 -1.68 17.45
N ILE A 29 22.22 -2.89 18.01
CA ILE A 29 23.11 -4.00 17.58
C ILE A 29 22.75 -4.44 16.16
N HIS A 30 21.46 -4.43 15.82
CA HIS A 30 21.00 -4.71 14.46
C HIS A 30 21.48 -3.64 13.47
N GLY A 31 21.46 -2.37 13.87
CA GLY A 31 21.94 -1.25 13.05
C GLY A 31 23.45 -1.32 12.76
N GLU A 32 24.27 -1.62 13.78
CA GLU A 32 25.72 -1.76 13.62
C GLU A 32 26.09 -2.99 12.76
N ALA A 33 25.43 -4.13 12.98
CA ALA A 33 25.63 -5.33 12.17
C ALA A 33 25.21 -5.09 10.71
N HIS A 34 24.08 -4.42 10.47
CA HIS A 34 23.63 -4.04 9.13
C HIS A 34 24.67 -3.16 8.44
N LYS A 35 25.18 -2.12 9.14
CA LYS A 35 26.20 -1.21 8.61
C LYS A 35 27.48 -1.96 8.23
N TYR A 36 28.00 -2.80 9.13
CA TYR A 36 29.19 -3.62 8.87
C TYR A 36 29.03 -4.54 7.65
N VAL A 37 27.89 -5.23 7.53
CA VAL A 37 27.60 -6.12 6.40
C VAL A 37 27.45 -5.33 5.09
N THR A 38 26.81 -4.15 5.11
CA THR A 38 26.68 -3.31 3.91
C THR A 38 27.99 -2.69 3.43
N GLU A 39 28.93 -2.44 4.35
CA GLU A 39 30.26 -1.90 4.03
C GLU A 39 31.24 -2.99 3.53
N LEU A 40 30.96 -4.27 3.78
CA LEU A 40 31.78 -5.40 3.36
C LEU A 40 31.69 -5.64 1.84
N LYS A 41 32.63 -5.07 1.09
CA LYS A 41 32.76 -5.31 -0.36
C LYS A 41 33.44 -6.65 -0.65
N VAL A 42 32.66 -7.72 -0.77
CA VAL A 42 33.15 -9.02 -1.25
C VAL A 42 33.31 -8.98 -2.77
N ARG A 43 34.49 -9.36 -3.28
CA ARG A 43 34.77 -9.41 -4.72
C ARG A 43 34.09 -10.63 -5.33
N ILE A 44 32.84 -10.47 -5.77
CA ILE A 44 32.10 -11.51 -6.49
C ILE A 44 32.64 -11.55 -7.93
N GLY A 45 33.10 -12.72 -8.40
CA GLY A 45 33.64 -12.90 -9.74
C GLY A 45 32.65 -12.52 -10.85
N ARG A 46 33.16 -12.28 -12.07
CA ARG A 46 32.45 -11.75 -13.28
C ARG A 46 31.26 -12.56 -13.81
N ARG A 47 30.76 -13.58 -13.11
CA ARG A 47 29.59 -14.33 -13.59
C ARG A 47 28.36 -13.55 -13.17
N LYS A 48 27.62 -12.96 -14.13
CA LYS A 48 26.25 -12.45 -13.87
C LYS A 48 25.51 -13.58 -13.17
N THR A 49 25.14 -13.35 -11.92
CA THR A 49 24.58 -14.37 -11.05
C THR A 49 23.11 -14.54 -11.39
N ASP A 50 22.83 -15.14 -12.54
CA ASP A 50 21.46 -15.53 -12.94
C ASP A 50 20.77 -16.43 -11.90
N ASN A 51 21.56 -16.98 -10.97
CA ASN A 51 21.13 -17.81 -9.84
C ASN A 51 21.34 -17.13 -8.47
N SER A 52 21.63 -15.83 -8.40
CA SER A 52 21.61 -15.11 -7.13
C SER A 52 20.20 -15.16 -6.55
N ILE A 53 20.08 -15.27 -5.23
CA ILE A 53 18.81 -15.21 -4.51
C ILE A 53 18.02 -13.95 -4.92
N ASP A 54 18.67 -12.81 -5.08
CA ASP A 54 17.98 -11.56 -5.46
C ASP A 54 17.48 -11.60 -6.91
N THR A 55 18.22 -12.23 -7.82
CA THR A 55 17.77 -12.41 -9.20
C THR A 55 16.59 -13.37 -9.28
N LEU A 56 16.61 -14.46 -8.50
CA LEU A 56 15.50 -15.39 -8.40
C LEU A 56 14.25 -14.73 -7.79
N ARG A 57 14.42 -13.93 -6.72
CA ARG A 57 13.35 -13.13 -6.12
C ARG A 57 12.75 -12.13 -7.11
N SER A 58 13.59 -11.39 -7.84
CA SER A 58 13.12 -10.43 -8.85
C SER A 58 12.35 -11.13 -9.97
N ARG A 59 12.84 -12.26 -10.48
CA ARG A 59 12.12 -13.04 -11.51
C ARG A 59 10.78 -13.56 -11.00
N ALA A 60 10.73 -14.11 -9.78
CA ALA A 60 9.48 -14.58 -9.18
C ALA A 60 8.49 -13.43 -9.00
N ALA A 61 8.95 -12.28 -8.50
CA ALA A 61 8.11 -11.11 -8.29
C ALA A 61 7.57 -10.54 -9.62
N HIS A 62 8.39 -10.48 -10.68
CA HIS A 62 7.93 -10.10 -12.01
C HIS A 62 6.90 -11.08 -12.57
N SER A 63 7.14 -12.39 -12.44
CA SER A 63 6.18 -13.41 -12.89
C SER A 63 4.81 -13.29 -12.20
N VAL A 64 4.80 -13.07 -10.88
CA VAL A 64 3.57 -12.84 -10.12
C VAL A 64 2.90 -11.52 -10.54
N LEU A 65 3.69 -10.45 -10.74
CA LEU A 65 3.15 -9.16 -11.18
C LEU A 65 2.53 -9.27 -12.58
N ASP A 66 3.20 -9.93 -13.52
CA ASP A 66 2.70 -10.14 -14.89
C ASP A 66 1.41 -10.97 -14.88
N SER A 67 1.40 -12.05 -14.10
CA SER A 67 0.19 -12.86 -13.92
C SER A 67 -0.95 -12.04 -13.33
N TRP A 68 -0.69 -11.23 -12.30
CA TRP A 68 -1.71 -10.40 -11.69
C TRP A 68 -2.19 -9.30 -12.63
N SER A 69 -1.29 -8.60 -13.31
CA SER A 69 -1.63 -7.58 -14.31
C SER A 69 -2.48 -8.16 -15.44
N SER A 70 -2.19 -9.38 -15.90
CA SER A 70 -2.99 -10.09 -16.89
C SER A 70 -4.40 -10.40 -16.37
N THR A 71 -4.52 -11.01 -15.19
CA THR A 71 -5.82 -11.29 -14.56
C THR A 71 -6.61 -10.01 -14.30
N PHE A 72 -5.91 -8.94 -13.91
CA PHE A 72 -6.50 -7.63 -13.68
C PHE A 72 -7.00 -6.97 -14.96
N GLN A 73 -6.63 -7.43 -16.17
CA GLN A 73 -7.25 -6.94 -17.40
C GLN A 73 -8.70 -7.40 -17.57
N ASP A 74 -9.10 -8.50 -16.90
CA ASP A 74 -10.46 -9.01 -16.94
C ASP A 74 -11.41 -8.12 -16.12
N PRO A 75 -12.42 -7.47 -16.75
CA PRO A 75 -13.40 -6.65 -16.03
C PRO A 75 -14.18 -7.42 -14.96
N THR A 76 -14.39 -8.72 -15.15
CA THR A 76 -15.12 -9.55 -14.18
C THR A 76 -14.31 -9.76 -12.90
N TYR A 77 -12.99 -9.87 -13.02
CA TYR A 77 -12.07 -9.93 -11.88
C TYR A 77 -11.98 -8.59 -11.15
N ARG A 78 -11.90 -7.48 -11.89
CA ARG A 78 -11.85 -6.12 -11.30
C ARG A 78 -13.15 -5.72 -10.61
N GLY A 79 -14.27 -6.15 -11.16
CA GLY A 79 -15.62 -5.69 -10.78
C GLY A 79 -16.04 -4.41 -11.50
N SER A 80 -17.35 -4.22 -11.66
CA SER A 80 -17.94 -3.12 -12.44
C SER A 80 -17.72 -1.73 -11.86
N GLU A 81 -17.43 -1.66 -10.56
CA GLU A 81 -17.24 -0.38 -9.86
C GLU A 81 -15.76 -0.04 -9.65
N PHE A 82 -14.80 -0.80 -10.18
CA PHE A 82 -13.41 -0.38 -10.12
C PHE A 82 -13.21 0.92 -10.92
N LEU A 83 -12.35 1.82 -10.46
CA LEU A 83 -12.01 3.04 -11.21
C LEU A 83 -11.03 2.66 -12.32
N GLU A 84 -11.57 2.21 -13.45
CA GLU A 84 -10.78 1.74 -14.59
C GLU A 84 -10.11 2.89 -15.35
N GLN A 85 -10.82 3.98 -15.59
CA GLN A 85 -10.37 5.04 -16.49
C GLN A 85 -10.12 6.35 -15.77
N TRP A 86 -8.86 6.77 -15.77
CA TRP A 86 -8.54 8.19 -15.82
C TRP A 86 -9.06 8.77 -17.16
N PRO A 87 -9.33 10.09 -17.26
CA PRO A 87 -9.75 10.72 -18.50
C PRO A 87 -8.82 10.50 -19.72
N ASP A 88 -7.61 9.98 -19.51
CA ASP A 88 -6.63 9.63 -20.54
C ASP A 88 -6.65 8.14 -20.96
N GLY A 89 -7.56 7.33 -20.39
CA GLY A 89 -7.78 5.93 -20.73
C GLY A 89 -6.78 4.94 -20.13
N ARG A 90 -5.85 5.36 -19.27
CA ARG A 90 -4.87 4.45 -18.65
C ARG A 90 -5.49 3.72 -17.46
N LEU A 91 -5.36 2.39 -17.45
CA LEU A 91 -5.70 1.58 -16.28
C LEU A 91 -4.68 1.81 -15.17
N LEU A 92 -5.20 1.96 -13.96
CA LEU A 92 -4.37 2.00 -12.77
C LEU A 92 -3.83 0.58 -12.49
N GLN A 93 -2.55 0.38 -12.82
CA GLN A 93 -1.89 -0.92 -12.72
C GLN A 93 -1.47 -1.21 -11.27
N PRO A 94 -1.58 -2.48 -10.84
CA PRO A 94 -1.00 -2.91 -9.59
C PRO A 94 0.53 -2.79 -9.60
N SER A 95 1.14 -2.51 -8.45
CA SER A 95 2.60 -2.44 -8.28
C SER A 95 3.00 -2.87 -6.87
N TYR A 96 4.08 -3.66 -6.74
CA TYR A 96 4.55 -4.19 -5.46
C TYR A 96 5.81 -3.48 -4.91
N LEU A 97 6.62 -2.85 -5.77
CA LEU A 97 7.86 -2.19 -5.34
C LEU A 97 7.53 -0.93 -4.53
N ASN A 98 8.00 -0.87 -3.28
CA ASN A 98 7.80 0.25 -2.34
C ASN A 98 6.34 0.68 -2.15
N GLY A 99 5.40 -0.27 -2.32
CA GLY A 99 3.96 0.03 -2.30
C GLY A 99 3.46 0.88 -3.47
N GLY A 100 4.26 1.01 -4.53
CA GLY A 100 3.93 1.75 -5.73
C GLY A 100 3.67 3.24 -5.48
N PRO A 101 3.10 3.95 -6.48
CA PRO A 101 2.72 5.35 -6.31
C PRO A 101 1.74 5.56 -5.14
N TRP A 102 1.03 4.52 -4.71
CA TRP A 102 0.04 4.56 -3.66
C TRP A 102 0.58 4.86 -2.28
N LEU A 103 1.52 4.05 -1.76
CA LEU A 103 2.09 4.30 -0.44
C LEU A 103 2.90 5.59 -0.42
N SER A 104 3.56 5.94 -1.53
CA SER A 104 4.26 7.23 -1.62
C SER A 104 3.32 8.44 -1.62
N THR A 105 2.08 8.31 -2.11
CA THR A 105 1.12 9.42 -2.20
C THR A 105 0.26 9.53 -0.93
N PHE A 106 -0.11 8.39 -0.33
CA PHE A 106 -1.13 8.32 0.73
C PHE A 106 -0.63 7.68 2.04
N GLY A 107 0.60 7.16 2.07
CA GLY A 107 1.15 6.41 3.20
C GLY A 107 1.33 7.21 4.49
N HIS A 108 1.13 8.53 4.43
CA HIS A 108 1.19 9.42 5.59
C HIS A 108 -0.11 9.46 6.40
N SER A 109 -1.22 8.93 5.88
CA SER A 109 -2.52 8.92 6.56
C SER A 109 -3.33 7.68 6.21
N ILE A 110 -3.55 6.82 7.21
CA ILE A 110 -4.36 5.59 7.07
C ILE A 110 -5.79 5.93 6.62
N THR A 111 -6.36 7.01 7.17
CA THR A 111 -7.73 7.45 6.85
C THR A 111 -7.86 7.92 5.41
N GLU A 112 -6.89 8.69 4.91
CA GLU A 112 -6.89 9.12 3.51
C GLU A 112 -6.70 7.92 2.58
N PHE A 113 -5.77 7.03 2.90
CA PHE A 113 -5.55 5.80 2.14
C PHE A 113 -6.82 4.94 2.07
N ALA A 114 -7.52 4.74 3.19
CA ALA A 114 -8.77 3.98 3.21
C ALA A 114 -9.85 4.60 2.30
N ARG A 115 -9.99 5.93 2.30
CA ARG A 115 -10.96 6.65 1.46
C ARG A 115 -10.60 6.59 -0.02
N VAL A 116 -9.31 6.61 -0.35
CA VAL A 116 -8.84 6.40 -1.72
C VAL A 116 -9.15 5.00 -2.19
N CYS A 117 -8.89 3.99 -1.36
CA CYS A 117 -9.26 2.60 -1.65
C CYS A 117 -10.77 2.48 -1.86
N GLN A 118 -11.58 3.09 -0.99
CA GLN A 118 -13.05 3.13 -1.12
C GLN A 118 -13.50 3.81 -2.42
N CYS A 119 -12.87 4.94 -2.77
CA CYS A 119 -13.11 5.63 -4.03
C CYS A 119 -12.79 4.71 -5.22
N ILE A 120 -11.61 4.11 -5.26
CA ILE A 120 -11.14 3.35 -6.44
C ILE A 120 -11.87 2.01 -6.58
N THR A 121 -12.14 1.31 -5.48
CA THR A 121 -12.85 0.03 -5.51
C THR A 121 -14.38 0.17 -5.60
N GLY A 122 -14.90 1.40 -5.49
CA GLY A 122 -16.34 1.65 -5.47
C GLY A 122 -17.03 1.23 -4.16
N HIS A 123 -16.27 1.05 -3.09
CA HIS A 123 -16.75 0.76 -1.73
C HIS A 123 -16.97 2.00 -0.87
N ALA A 124 -16.94 3.18 -1.46
CA ALA A 124 -17.29 4.40 -0.75
C ALA A 124 -18.78 4.38 -0.32
N PRO A 125 -19.10 4.75 0.92
CA PRO A 125 -20.47 4.81 1.45
C PRO A 125 -21.18 6.06 0.93
N ILE A 126 -21.50 6.03 -0.36
CA ILE A 126 -22.23 7.06 -1.10
C ILE A 126 -23.48 6.46 -1.72
N GLY A 127 -24.39 7.30 -2.22
CA GLY A 127 -25.67 6.83 -2.76
C GLY A 127 -25.59 5.68 -3.78
N ALA A 128 -24.60 5.65 -4.66
CA ALA A 128 -24.41 4.52 -5.59
C ALA A 128 -24.12 3.19 -4.87
N TYR A 129 -23.34 3.22 -3.79
CA TYR A 129 -23.07 2.06 -2.95
C TYR A 129 -24.33 1.61 -2.22
N TYR A 130 -25.06 2.54 -1.57
CA TYR A 130 -26.30 2.20 -0.86
C TYR A 130 -27.34 1.56 -1.78
N ARG A 131 -27.48 2.07 -3.01
CA ARG A 131 -28.37 1.47 -4.01
C ARG A 131 -27.97 0.05 -4.37
N ARG A 132 -26.68 -0.17 -4.62
CA ARG A 132 -26.13 -1.47 -5.03
C ARG A 132 -26.32 -2.53 -3.95
N PHE A 133 -26.14 -2.15 -2.69
CA PHE A 133 -26.28 -3.05 -1.54
C PHE A 133 -27.67 -3.01 -0.89
N LYS A 134 -28.64 -2.31 -1.48
CA LYS A 134 -30.03 -2.19 -0.99
C LYS A 134 -30.11 -1.68 0.46
N ILE A 135 -29.24 -0.73 0.80
CA ILE A 135 -29.21 -0.08 2.12
C ILE A 135 -30.22 1.08 2.10
N ASN A 136 -31.04 1.18 3.15
CA ASN A 136 -32.08 2.21 3.27
C ASN A 136 -31.51 3.54 3.77
N GLU A 137 -30.63 4.13 2.96
CA GLU A 137 -30.00 5.44 3.22
C GLU A 137 -30.27 6.39 2.06
N PRO A 138 -30.08 7.72 2.22
CA PRO A 138 -30.23 8.67 1.14
C PRO A 138 -29.31 8.37 -0.05
N HIS A 139 -29.90 8.27 -1.23
CA HIS A 139 -29.18 7.96 -2.47
C HIS A 139 -28.71 9.21 -3.23
N GLY A 140 -29.42 10.33 -3.04
CA GLY A 140 -29.14 11.60 -3.71
C GLY A 140 -27.91 12.30 -3.15
N CYS A 141 -27.33 13.21 -3.93
CA CYS A 141 -26.30 14.11 -3.43
C CYS A 141 -26.93 15.39 -2.87
N THR A 142 -26.31 15.99 -1.85
CA THR A 142 -26.73 17.27 -1.28
C THR A 142 -26.71 18.45 -2.27
N CYS A 143 -26.09 18.28 -3.44
CA CYS A 143 -26.15 19.28 -4.52
C CYS A 143 -27.42 19.18 -5.38
N GLY A 144 -28.33 18.25 -5.08
CA GLY A 144 -29.58 18.01 -5.82
C GLY A 144 -29.51 16.91 -6.88
N ALA A 145 -28.36 16.28 -7.10
CA ALA A 145 -28.27 15.15 -8.03
C ALA A 145 -29.04 13.94 -7.48
N ALA A 146 -29.88 13.31 -8.31
CA ALA A 146 -30.72 12.17 -7.91
C ALA A 146 -29.92 10.96 -7.41
N LEU A 147 -28.65 10.84 -7.82
CA LEU A 147 -27.74 9.80 -7.34
C LEU A 147 -26.35 10.37 -7.08
N GLN A 148 -25.83 10.15 -5.89
CA GLN A 148 -24.44 10.38 -5.56
C GLN A 148 -23.57 9.20 -6.02
N SER A 149 -23.08 9.26 -7.26
CA SER A 149 -22.08 8.32 -7.78
C SER A 149 -20.65 8.84 -7.64
N ARG A 150 -19.66 7.95 -7.72
CA ARG A 150 -18.24 8.35 -7.77
C ARG A 150 -17.97 9.32 -8.92
N GLN A 151 -18.51 9.03 -10.11
CA GLN A 151 -18.36 9.90 -11.28
C GLN A 151 -18.97 11.29 -11.03
N HIS A 152 -20.14 11.35 -10.37
CA HIS A 152 -20.73 12.62 -9.99
C HIS A 152 -19.82 13.37 -9.00
N VAL A 153 -19.37 12.70 -7.93
CA VAL A 153 -18.55 13.32 -6.88
C VAL A 153 -17.22 13.85 -7.43
N LEU A 154 -16.53 13.09 -8.29
CA LEU A 154 -15.22 13.48 -8.84
C LEU A 154 -15.31 14.52 -9.96
N PHE A 155 -16.38 14.51 -10.77
CA PHE A 155 -16.38 15.25 -12.05
C PHE A 155 -17.56 16.22 -12.24
N ARG A 156 -18.60 16.20 -11.40
CA ARG A 156 -19.84 16.98 -11.66
C ARG A 156 -20.43 17.67 -10.44
N CYS A 157 -19.99 17.32 -9.23
CA CYS A 157 -20.64 17.79 -8.01
C CYS A 157 -20.31 19.26 -7.73
N ARG A 158 -21.32 20.13 -7.76
CA ARG A 158 -21.18 21.57 -7.44
C ARG A 158 -20.79 21.82 -5.98
N ASN A 159 -21.09 20.88 -5.08
CA ASN A 159 -20.78 20.98 -3.65
C ASN A 159 -19.36 20.47 -3.31
N ARG A 160 -18.59 20.01 -4.30
CA ARG A 160 -17.21 19.53 -4.08
C ARG A 160 -16.25 20.47 -4.77
N TYR A 161 -15.27 20.94 -4.02
CA TYR A 161 -14.24 21.81 -4.58
C TYR A 161 -13.31 20.98 -5.45
N SER A 162 -13.10 21.40 -6.68
CA SER A 162 -12.16 20.78 -7.61
C SER A 162 -11.50 21.88 -8.41
N VAL A 163 -10.17 21.97 -8.32
CA VAL A 163 -9.37 22.86 -9.17
C VAL A 163 -9.34 22.30 -10.60
N HIS A 164 -9.21 20.98 -10.72
CA HIS A 164 -9.15 20.25 -11.99
C HIS A 164 -9.77 18.86 -11.86
N TYR A 165 -10.24 18.32 -12.98
CA TYR A 165 -10.67 16.92 -13.06
C TYR A 165 -9.51 15.98 -12.73
N PRO A 166 -9.69 15.03 -11.80
CA PRO A 166 -8.60 14.16 -11.40
C PRO A 166 -8.21 13.21 -12.53
N ARG A 167 -6.94 13.28 -12.96
CA ARG A 167 -6.35 12.48 -14.03
C ARG A 167 -5.28 11.52 -13.54
N PHE A 168 -4.72 11.75 -12.36
CA PHE A 168 -3.73 10.88 -11.73
C PHE A 168 -4.00 10.71 -10.24
N LEU A 169 -3.35 9.72 -9.61
CA LEU A 169 -3.50 9.44 -8.17
C LEU A 169 -3.25 10.68 -7.30
N GLY A 170 -2.25 11.49 -7.66
CA GLY A 170 -1.97 12.76 -6.99
C GLY A 170 -3.10 13.79 -7.09
N ASP A 171 -3.91 13.75 -8.16
CA ASP A 171 -5.07 14.63 -8.29
C ASP A 171 -6.22 14.16 -7.40
N ILE A 172 -6.42 12.85 -7.25
CA ILE A 172 -7.37 12.31 -6.26
C ILE A 172 -6.93 12.70 -4.86
N ALA A 173 -5.64 12.61 -4.54
CA ALA A 173 -5.10 13.05 -3.26
C ALA A 173 -5.40 14.53 -3.00
N SER A 174 -5.11 15.38 -3.98
CA SER A 174 -5.40 16.81 -3.91
C SER A 174 -6.90 17.08 -3.73
N PHE A 175 -7.76 16.39 -4.51
CA PHE A 175 -9.21 16.49 -4.38
C PHE A 175 -9.68 16.13 -2.97
N MET A 176 -9.19 15.04 -2.39
CA MET A 176 -9.57 14.62 -1.04
C MET A 176 -9.08 15.58 0.04
N LYS A 177 -7.91 16.19 -0.14
CA LYS A 177 -7.40 17.24 0.77
C LYS A 177 -8.36 18.43 0.86
N TYR A 178 -8.96 18.84 -0.26
CA TYR A 178 -9.97 19.91 -0.28
C TYR A 178 -11.39 19.45 0.09
N ASN A 179 -11.64 18.14 0.11
CA ASN A 179 -12.95 17.55 0.43
C ASN A 179 -12.79 16.47 1.51
N PRO A 180 -12.38 16.84 2.74
CA PRO A 180 -11.84 15.90 3.73
C PRO A 180 -12.85 14.90 4.30
N THR A 181 -14.14 14.97 3.95
CA THR A 181 -15.16 14.00 4.36
C THR A 181 -15.56 13.05 3.23
N VAL A 182 -15.10 13.30 2.00
CA VAL A 182 -15.52 12.56 0.81
C VAL A 182 -15.11 11.10 0.87
N PHE A 183 -15.99 10.22 0.39
CA PHE A 183 -15.80 8.77 0.32
C PHE A 183 -15.60 8.05 1.67
N GLY A 184 -15.70 8.72 2.82
CA GLY A 184 -15.71 8.08 4.14
C GLY A 184 -17.11 7.88 4.70
N PHE A 185 -17.26 6.99 5.68
CA PHE A 185 -18.52 6.69 6.38
C PHE A 185 -19.08 7.89 7.16
N ASN A 186 -18.27 8.93 7.42
CA ASN A 186 -18.63 10.09 8.23
C ASN A 186 -19.18 11.26 7.37
N GLN A 187 -20.05 10.99 6.39
CA GLN A 187 -20.75 12.06 5.68
C GLN A 187 -21.84 12.72 6.57
N ASP A 188 -22.15 12.14 7.73
CA ASP A 188 -23.10 12.63 8.72
C ASP A 188 -22.38 13.33 9.90
N PRO A 189 -22.79 14.55 10.31
CA PRO A 189 -22.30 15.20 11.54
C PRO A 189 -22.46 14.39 12.83
N SER A 190 -23.36 13.39 12.84
CA SER A 190 -23.72 12.62 14.04
C SER A 190 -22.85 11.39 14.30
N GLY A 191 -21.86 11.10 13.43
CA GLY A 191 -20.73 10.21 13.72
C GLY A 191 -21.07 8.90 14.45
N VAL A 192 -21.43 7.86 13.70
CA VAL A 192 -21.38 6.49 14.24
C VAL A 192 -20.28 5.73 13.49
N GLY A 193 -19.17 5.54 14.20
CA GLY A 193 -18.03 4.72 13.82
C GLY A 193 -17.22 4.40 15.07
#